data_AF-A0A941MFB7-F1
#
_entry.id   AF-A0A941MFB7-F1
#
_cell.length_a   1.000
_cell.length_b   1.000
_cell.length_c   1.000
_cell.angle_alpha   90.00
_cell.angle_beta   90.00
_cell.angle_gamma   90.00
#
_symmetry.space_group_name_H-M   'P 1'
#
loop_
_entity.id
_entity.type
_entity.pdbx_description
1 polymer ?
#
loop_
_entity_poly.entity_id
_entity_poly.type
_entity_poly.pdbx_seq_one_letter_code
_entity_poly.pdbx_strand_id
1 'polypeptide(L)'
;MVTDPPYGIAWATHGVSRTAFADRALGDFNGEHRDVESIRNDEDTRTRDEVIDLWGRNRPGIVFGSLLAPPPVGARHGAVYVKPLDAGSLSAFGKLRRDLEGIWFLGSRRDGWGEQVKSGRGLLPQNERPPSVMRSSVFATRERLAGTSAGVAARAKHPHAKPLDVLQDLIVESVPNAAWVLADPFAGSGSTLVAARNLGRRAVGVEIEEKYCEIIANHLAKQTLFEGVF
;
A
#
# COMPACT_ATOMS: atom_id res chain seq x y z
N MET A 1 4.55 8.37 -8.66
CA MET A 1 4.60 8.20 -7.20
C MET A 1 3.69 7.05 -6.79
N VAL A 2 4.11 6.21 -5.85
CA VAL A 2 3.27 5.18 -5.19
C VAL A 2 3.58 5.30 -3.71
N THR A 3 2.60 5.63 -2.87
CA THR A 3 2.89 6.01 -1.49
C THR A 3 1.75 5.77 -0.50
N ASP A 4 2.12 5.53 0.77
CA ASP A 4 1.25 5.27 1.91
C ASP A 4 1.47 6.35 2.99
N PRO A 5 0.91 7.56 2.79
CA PRO A 5 1.13 8.69 3.68
C PRO A 5 0.38 8.53 5.01
N PRO A 6 0.65 9.37 6.02
CA PRO A 6 -0.31 9.61 7.10
C PRO A 6 -1.71 9.91 6.51
N TYR A 7 -2.72 9.23 7.04
CA TYR A 7 -4.08 9.24 6.52
C TYR A 7 -4.90 10.45 6.98
N GLY A 8 -4.46 11.16 8.01
CA GLY A 8 -5.18 12.32 8.54
C GLY A 8 -6.40 11.94 9.36
N ILE A 9 -6.31 10.84 10.10
CA ILE A 9 -7.41 10.33 10.94
C ILE A 9 -7.09 10.38 12.44
N ALA A 10 -6.04 11.10 12.81
CA ALA A 10 -5.47 11.19 14.14
C ALA A 10 -5.31 9.80 14.75
N TRP A 11 -4.58 8.93 14.06
CA TRP A 11 -4.38 7.57 14.53
C TRP A 11 -3.64 7.60 15.87
N ALA A 12 -4.40 7.33 16.92
CA ALA A 12 -3.93 7.05 18.26
C ALA A 12 -4.66 5.79 18.71
N THR A 13 -3.94 4.67 18.82
CA THR A 13 -4.58 3.46 19.37
C THR A 13 -4.63 3.60 20.88
N HIS A 14 -5.83 3.61 21.42
CA HIS A 14 -6.07 3.27 22.82
C HIS A 14 -5.53 1.85 23.03
N GLY A 15 -4.33 1.73 23.63
CA GLY A 15 -3.62 0.52 24.07
C GLY A 15 -3.86 -0.77 23.28
N VAL A 16 -2.84 -1.31 22.61
CA VAL A 16 -2.92 -2.65 22.02
C VAL A 16 -2.80 -3.70 23.14
N SER A 17 -3.90 -4.34 23.53
CA SER A 17 -3.85 -5.52 24.43
C SER A 17 -3.30 -6.71 23.66
N ARG A 18 -2.10 -7.17 24.02
CA ARG A 18 -1.60 -8.50 23.64
C ARG A 18 -1.99 -9.50 24.70
N THR A 19 -3.21 -10.03 24.65
CA THR A 19 -3.48 -11.30 25.34
C THR A 19 -2.84 -12.44 24.59
N ALA A 20 -2.03 -13.24 25.29
CA ALA A 20 -1.46 -14.44 24.72
C ALA A 20 -2.59 -15.42 24.35
N PHE A 21 -2.33 -16.32 23.40
CA PHE A 21 -3.33 -17.30 22.98
C PHE A 21 -3.82 -18.17 24.16
N ALA A 22 -2.94 -18.48 25.11
CA ALA A 22 -3.27 -19.20 26.33
C ALA A 22 -4.24 -18.40 27.24
N ASP A 23 -4.03 -17.10 27.38
CA ASP A 23 -4.86 -16.22 28.22
C ASP A 23 -6.27 -16.07 27.61
N ARG A 24 -6.36 -15.98 26.28
CA ARG A 24 -7.64 -15.94 25.56
C ARG A 24 -8.45 -17.21 25.73
N ALA A 25 -7.79 -18.37 25.82
CA ALA A 25 -8.45 -19.65 26.06
C ALA A 25 -9.03 -19.77 27.48
N LEU A 26 -8.52 -18.97 28.43
CA LEU A 26 -8.98 -18.89 29.81
C LEU A 26 -9.98 -17.74 30.05
N GLY A 27 -10.34 -16.98 29.01
CA GLY A 27 -11.27 -15.86 29.11
C GLY A 27 -10.67 -14.58 29.68
N ASP A 28 -9.34 -14.51 29.81
CA ASP A 28 -8.65 -13.27 30.17
C ASP A 28 -8.33 -12.48 28.90
N PHE A 29 -8.85 -11.25 28.85
CA PHE A 29 -8.66 -10.29 27.75
C PHE A 29 -7.83 -9.06 28.17
N ASN A 30 -7.35 -9.02 29.42
CA ASN A 30 -6.70 -7.85 30.04
C ASN A 30 -5.16 -7.85 29.90
N GLY A 31 -4.66 -8.31 28.74
CA GLY A 31 -3.23 -8.32 28.44
C GLY A 31 -2.63 -6.90 28.47
N GLU A 32 -1.34 -6.80 28.80
CA GLU A 32 -0.64 -5.52 28.90
C GLU A 32 -0.87 -4.65 27.64
N HIS A 33 -1.38 -3.44 27.87
CA HIS A 33 -1.48 -2.40 26.86
C HIS A 33 -0.12 -1.72 26.75
N ARG A 34 0.56 -1.87 25.61
CA ARG A 34 1.72 -1.00 25.31
C ARG A 34 1.22 0.31 24.72
N ASP A 35 1.77 1.41 25.21
CA ASP A 35 1.68 2.70 24.55
C ASP A 35 2.31 2.57 23.16
N VAL A 36 1.53 2.89 22.13
CA VAL A 36 2.03 2.97 20.75
C VAL A 36 2.13 4.45 20.43
N GLU A 37 3.29 4.89 19.97
CA GLU A 37 3.51 6.27 19.56
C GLU A 37 2.51 6.66 18.46
N SER A 38 1.96 7.87 18.58
CA SER A 38 1.10 8.47 17.55
C SER A 38 1.87 8.60 16.23
N ILE A 39 1.18 8.41 15.11
CA ILE A 39 1.79 8.64 13.79
C ILE A 39 1.97 10.15 13.63
N ARG A 40 3.22 10.57 13.38
CA ARG A 40 3.57 11.98 13.24
C ARG A 40 2.81 12.62 12.07
N ASN A 41 2.20 13.78 12.31
CA ASN A 41 1.43 14.57 11.35
C ASN A 41 0.23 13.83 10.74
N ASP A 42 -0.42 12.95 11.52
CA ASP A 42 -1.62 12.22 11.11
C ASP A 42 -2.92 12.91 11.58
N GLU A 43 -2.84 14.11 12.13
CA GLU A 43 -4.00 14.84 12.68
C GLU A 43 -5.02 15.23 11.60
N ASP A 44 -4.54 15.50 10.39
CA ASP A 44 -5.33 15.86 9.21
C ASP A 44 -4.60 15.46 7.92
N THR A 45 -5.20 15.74 6.75
CA THR A 45 -4.65 15.30 5.46
C THR A 45 -3.58 16.22 4.89
N ARG A 46 -3.14 17.27 5.61
CA ARG A 46 -2.23 18.28 5.04
C ARG A 46 -0.91 17.68 4.58
N THR A 47 -0.29 16.82 5.39
CA THR A 47 0.97 16.15 5.06
C THR A 47 0.90 15.42 3.72
N ARG A 48 -0.18 14.66 3.50
CA ARG A 48 -0.46 13.99 2.24
C ARG A 48 -0.62 14.99 1.10
N ASP A 49 -1.45 16.00 1.31
CA ASP A 49 -1.83 16.95 0.27
C ASP A 49 -0.64 17.83 -0.16
N GLU A 50 0.21 18.24 0.77
CA GLU A 50 1.47 18.97 0.52
C GLU A 50 2.46 18.13 -0.29
N VAL A 51 2.63 16.84 0.03
CA VAL A 51 3.49 15.94 -0.76
C VAL A 51 2.94 15.74 -2.17
N ILE A 52 1.61 15.67 -2.33
CA ILE A 52 0.98 15.61 -3.66
C ILE A 52 1.22 16.90 -4.45
N ASP A 53 1.18 18.06 -3.80
CA ASP A 53 1.49 19.34 -4.43
C ASP A 53 2.95 19.43 -4.86
N LEU A 54 3.88 19.00 -4.01
CA LEU A 54 5.30 18.90 -4.34
C LEU A 54 5.57 17.92 -5.48
N TRP A 55 4.86 16.79 -5.50
CA TRP A 55 4.91 15.84 -6.61
C TRP A 55 4.39 16.49 -7.90
N GLY A 56 3.31 17.26 -7.80
CA GLY A 56 2.59 17.89 -8.89
C GLY A 56 1.34 17.09 -9.25
N ARG A 57 0.16 17.69 -9.07
CA ARG A 57 -1.16 17.03 -9.19
C ARG A 57 -1.47 16.39 -10.55
N ASN A 58 -0.81 16.84 -11.61
CA ASN A 58 -0.99 16.29 -12.96
C ASN A 58 -0.09 15.09 -13.24
N ARG A 59 0.88 14.79 -12.36
CA ARG A 59 1.75 13.63 -12.53
C ARG A 59 1.09 12.34 -12.04
N PRO A 60 1.42 11.18 -12.63
CA PRO A 60 0.94 9.89 -12.16
C PRO A 60 1.28 9.63 -10.70
N GLY A 61 0.24 9.33 -9.92
CA GLY A 61 0.36 9.03 -8.50
C GLY A 61 -0.63 7.95 -8.10
N ILE A 62 -0.20 7.07 -7.19
CA ILE A 62 -1.06 6.12 -6.49
C ILE A 62 -0.87 6.41 -5.00
N VAL A 63 -1.95 6.72 -4.30
CA VAL A 63 -1.92 7.18 -2.92
C VAL A 63 -2.88 6.35 -2.09
N PHE A 64 -2.36 5.60 -1.12
CA PHE A 64 -3.18 4.90 -0.14
C PHE A 64 -3.82 5.88 0.84
N GLY A 65 -4.94 5.49 1.44
CA GLY A 65 -5.63 6.34 2.39
C GLY A 65 -6.70 5.62 3.21
N SER A 66 -7.11 6.26 4.29
CA SER A 66 -8.31 5.87 5.02
C SER A 66 -9.57 6.29 4.26
N LEU A 67 -10.59 5.42 4.24
CA LEU A 67 -11.93 5.78 3.75
C LEU A 67 -12.70 6.72 4.70
N LEU A 68 -12.13 7.01 5.88
CA LEU A 68 -12.68 7.99 6.83
C LEU A 68 -12.14 9.41 6.62
N ALA A 69 -11.12 9.57 5.78
CA ALA A 69 -10.57 10.85 5.38
C ALA A 69 -11.04 11.20 3.95
N PRO A 70 -11.16 12.50 3.60
CA PRO A 70 -11.50 12.89 2.24
C PRO A 70 -10.43 12.40 1.25
N PRO A 71 -10.81 11.99 0.03
CA PRO A 71 -9.84 11.64 -1.01
C PRO A 71 -8.94 12.85 -1.34
N PRO A 72 -7.72 12.62 -1.86
CA PRO A 72 -6.86 13.70 -2.31
C PRO A 72 -7.54 14.52 -3.40
N VAL A 73 -7.41 15.85 -3.31
CA VAL A 73 -7.95 16.76 -4.34
C VAL A 73 -7.31 16.44 -5.69
N GLY A 74 -8.16 16.25 -6.71
CA GLY A 74 -7.72 15.90 -8.06
C GLY A 74 -7.56 14.39 -8.33
N ALA A 75 -7.89 13.51 -7.37
CA ALA A 75 -8.01 12.08 -7.64
C ALA A 75 -8.98 11.83 -8.81
N ARG A 76 -8.57 10.96 -9.74
CA ARG A 76 -9.32 10.63 -10.96
C ARG A 76 -10.02 9.29 -10.90
N HIS A 77 -9.49 8.37 -10.09
CA HIS A 77 -10.04 7.04 -9.90
C HIS A 77 -9.80 6.58 -8.47
N GLY A 78 -10.70 5.73 -7.97
CA GLY A 78 -10.60 5.10 -6.66
C GLY A 78 -10.60 3.58 -6.80
N ALA A 79 -9.74 2.93 -6.05
CA ALA A 79 -9.75 1.49 -5.81
C ALA A 79 -9.70 1.23 -4.29
N VAL A 80 -9.86 -0.02 -3.91
CA VAL A 80 -9.77 -0.44 -2.50
C VAL A 80 -8.82 -1.62 -2.35
N TYR A 81 -8.09 -1.62 -1.24
CA TYR A 81 -7.39 -2.81 -0.74
C TYR A 81 -8.21 -3.43 0.39
N VAL A 82 -8.53 -4.71 0.23
CA VAL A 82 -9.22 -5.53 1.23
C VAL A 82 -8.17 -6.26 2.07
N LYS A 83 -8.03 -5.86 3.33
CA LYS A 83 -7.21 -6.55 4.32
C LYS A 83 -7.79 -7.93 4.59
N PRO A 84 -6.97 -8.98 4.63
CA PRO A 84 -7.43 -10.32 4.94
C PRO A 84 -7.91 -10.41 6.40
N LEU A 85 -8.69 -11.44 6.70
CA LEU A 85 -9.29 -11.64 8.02
C LEU A 85 -8.25 -11.84 9.15
N ASP A 86 -7.03 -12.25 8.81
CA ASP A 86 -5.92 -12.42 9.73
C ASP A 86 -5.07 -11.16 9.91
N ALA A 87 -5.33 -10.08 9.15
CA ALA A 87 -4.81 -8.76 9.47
C ALA A 87 -5.39 -8.32 10.83
N GLY A 88 -4.55 -7.85 11.75
CA GLY A 88 -5.00 -7.36 13.06
C GLY A 88 -6.15 -6.37 12.92
N SER A 89 -7.28 -6.65 13.58
CA SER A 89 -8.49 -5.82 13.57
C SER A 89 -8.39 -4.76 14.68
N LEU A 90 -7.45 -3.83 14.55
CA LEU A 90 -7.50 -2.62 15.37
C LEU A 90 -8.58 -1.72 14.77
N SER A 91 -9.58 -1.33 15.56
CA SER A 91 -10.71 -0.44 15.21
C SER A 91 -11.94 -1.03 14.46
N ALA A 92 -12.59 -2.06 15.02
CA ALA A 92 -13.95 -2.42 14.61
C ALA A 92 -14.99 -1.40 15.12
N PHE A 93 -16.04 -1.11 14.33
CA PHE A 93 -17.17 -0.26 14.73
C PHE A 93 -18.48 -0.91 14.33
N GLY A 94 -19.48 -0.92 15.22
CA GLY A 94 -20.80 -1.51 14.92
C GLY A 94 -20.74 -3.02 14.57
N LYS A 95 -19.77 -3.78 15.11
CA LYS A 95 -19.44 -5.18 14.76
C LYS A 95 -18.83 -5.39 13.36
N LEU A 96 -18.57 -4.33 12.62
CA LEU A 96 -17.89 -4.39 11.32
C LEU A 96 -16.40 -4.08 11.49
N ARG A 97 -15.56 -4.84 10.80
CA ARG A 97 -14.12 -4.60 10.75
C ARG A 97 -13.82 -3.42 9.82
N ARG A 98 -12.74 -2.69 10.12
CA ARG A 98 -12.13 -1.71 9.19
C ARG A 98 -11.05 -2.40 8.37
N ASP A 99 -11.48 -3.29 7.48
CA ASP A 99 -10.62 -4.08 6.60
C ASP A 99 -10.48 -3.49 5.19
N LEU A 100 -11.01 -2.29 4.96
CA LEU A 100 -10.85 -1.58 3.69
C LEU A 100 -9.90 -0.39 3.81
N GLU A 101 -8.97 -0.28 2.87
CA GLU A 101 -8.17 0.93 2.62
C GLU A 101 -8.48 1.47 1.24
N GLY A 102 -8.56 2.80 1.12
CA GLY A 102 -8.70 3.47 -0.17
C GLY A 102 -7.37 3.55 -0.91
N ILE A 103 -7.44 3.49 -2.24
CA ILE A 103 -6.32 3.71 -3.15
C ILE A 103 -6.77 4.76 -4.17
N TRP A 104 -6.08 5.88 -4.22
CA TRP A 104 -6.45 7.03 -5.05
C TRP A 104 -5.44 7.23 -6.18
N PHE A 105 -5.94 7.34 -7.41
CA PHE A 105 -5.13 7.54 -8.61
C PHE A 105 -5.11 9.02 -9.00
N LEU A 106 -3.92 9.59 -9.14
CA LEU A 106 -3.66 11.00 -9.49
C LEU A 106 -3.12 11.14 -10.91
N GLY A 107 -3.20 12.36 -11.47
CA GLY A 107 -2.68 12.69 -12.80
C GLY A 107 -3.76 12.72 -13.88
N SER A 108 -3.37 12.80 -15.15
CA SER A 108 -4.31 12.73 -16.28
C SER A 108 -4.01 11.57 -17.22
N ARG A 109 -4.97 11.23 -18.09
CA ARG A 109 -4.74 10.27 -19.18
C ARG A 109 -3.58 10.70 -20.09
N ARG A 110 -3.31 12.01 -20.24
CA ARG A 110 -2.23 12.51 -21.11
C ARG A 110 -0.86 12.45 -20.45
N ASP A 111 -0.81 12.35 -19.12
CA ASP A 111 0.43 12.50 -18.35
C ASP A 111 1.04 11.16 -17.92
N GLY A 112 0.58 10.05 -18.51
CA GLY A 112 1.11 8.74 -18.17
C GLY A 112 0.15 7.60 -18.31
N TRP A 113 -1.05 7.75 -17.73
CA TRP A 113 -2.03 6.67 -17.63
C TRP A 113 -2.64 6.24 -18.96
N GLY A 114 -2.55 7.09 -19.99
CA GLY A 114 -3.21 6.93 -21.28
C GLY A 114 -2.32 6.49 -22.43
N GLU A 115 -1.04 6.20 -22.20
CA GLU A 115 -0.39 5.14 -22.97
C GLU A 115 -0.75 3.79 -22.34
N GLN A 116 -2.07 3.53 -22.17
CA GLN A 116 -2.50 2.23 -22.64
C GLN A 116 -2.01 2.18 -24.06
N VAL A 117 -1.05 1.30 -24.32
CA VAL A 117 -0.68 0.83 -25.65
C VAL A 117 -1.91 1.05 -26.51
N LYS A 118 -1.81 1.87 -27.57
CA LYS A 118 -2.77 1.78 -28.66
C LYS A 118 -2.65 0.36 -29.20
N SER A 119 -3.10 -0.62 -28.42
CA SER A 119 -3.43 -1.94 -28.85
C SER A 119 -4.35 -1.62 -30.01
N GLY A 120 -4.07 -2.19 -31.17
CA GLY A 120 -4.83 -1.95 -32.40
C GLY A 120 -6.34 -2.15 -32.25
N ARG A 121 -6.85 -2.52 -31.07
CA ARG A 121 -8.23 -2.46 -30.60
C ARG A 121 -8.99 -1.19 -31.02
N GLY A 122 -8.38 -0.01 -30.98
CA GLY A 122 -9.01 1.23 -31.47
C GLY A 122 -9.18 1.29 -33.00
N LEU A 123 -8.35 0.54 -33.73
CA LEU A 123 -8.36 0.41 -35.20
C LEU A 123 -9.24 -0.78 -35.67
N LEU A 124 -9.58 -1.72 -34.79
CA LEU A 124 -10.46 -2.84 -35.10
C LEU A 124 -11.96 -2.45 -35.01
N PRO A 125 -12.81 -2.99 -35.90
CA PRO A 125 -14.27 -2.95 -35.77
C PRO A 125 -14.72 -3.44 -34.39
N GLN A 126 -15.79 -2.86 -33.85
CA GLN A 126 -16.18 -3.07 -32.44
C GLN A 126 -16.48 -4.54 -32.10
N ASN A 127 -16.97 -5.31 -33.06
CA ASN A 127 -17.23 -6.75 -33.00
C ASN A 127 -15.96 -7.63 -33.04
N GLU A 128 -14.82 -7.08 -33.45
CA GLU A 128 -13.54 -7.80 -33.58
C GLU A 128 -12.54 -7.43 -32.47
N ARG A 129 -12.94 -6.52 -31.58
CA ARG A 129 -12.11 -6.13 -30.43
C ARG A 129 -12.09 -7.29 -29.43
N PRO A 130 -10.91 -7.82 -29.03
CA PRO A 130 -10.84 -8.78 -27.93
C PRO A 130 -11.48 -8.17 -26.67
N PRO A 131 -12.03 -8.95 -25.72
CA PRO A 131 -12.68 -8.43 -24.52
C PRO A 131 -11.80 -7.41 -23.79
N SER A 132 -12.42 -6.40 -23.17
CA SER A 132 -11.65 -5.43 -22.40
C SER A 132 -11.06 -6.16 -21.20
N VAL A 133 -9.73 -6.26 -21.13
CA VAL A 133 -9.03 -6.81 -19.96
C VAL A 133 -9.03 -5.79 -18.81
N MET A 134 -10.17 -5.14 -18.57
CA MET A 134 -10.33 -4.25 -17.43
C MET A 134 -10.34 -5.11 -16.18
N ARG A 135 -9.36 -4.87 -15.32
CA ARG A 135 -9.23 -5.55 -14.04
C ARG A 135 -10.07 -4.86 -12.98
N SER A 136 -10.32 -5.57 -11.89
CA SER A 136 -11.08 -5.05 -10.75
C SER A 136 -10.38 -3.86 -10.11
N SER A 137 -11.14 -2.91 -9.57
CA SER A 137 -10.62 -1.87 -8.67
C SER A 137 -10.60 -2.33 -7.21
N VAL A 138 -10.60 -3.64 -6.98
CA VAL A 138 -10.55 -4.28 -5.67
C VAL A 138 -9.31 -5.16 -5.65
N PHE A 139 -8.38 -4.81 -4.77
CA PHE A 139 -7.15 -5.56 -4.54
C PHE A 139 -7.29 -6.33 -3.23
N ALA A 140 -6.86 -7.59 -3.23
CA ALA A 140 -6.81 -8.42 -2.05
C ALA A 140 -5.54 -9.26 -2.12
N THR A 141 -4.89 -9.47 -0.97
CA THR A 141 -3.70 -10.32 -0.93
C THR A 141 -4.08 -11.79 -1.01
N ARG A 142 -3.22 -12.58 -1.64
CA ARG A 142 -3.25 -14.04 -1.67
C ARG A 142 -2.39 -14.62 -0.53
N GLU A 143 -1.67 -13.79 0.21
CA GLU A 143 -0.80 -14.18 1.33
C GLU A 143 -1.51 -14.10 2.70
N ARG A 144 -1.04 -14.89 3.68
CA ARG A 144 -1.44 -14.74 5.10
C ARG A 144 -0.62 -13.64 5.78
N LEU A 145 -1.30 -12.77 6.54
CA LEU A 145 -0.69 -11.58 7.18
C LEU A 145 -0.18 -11.86 8.61
N ALA A 146 -0.84 -12.71 9.41
CA ALA A 146 -0.44 -13.01 10.80
C ALA A 146 -0.58 -14.50 11.17
N GLY A 147 0.08 -14.93 12.26
CA GLY A 147 -0.16 -16.23 12.91
C GLY A 147 0.93 -17.31 12.76
N THR A 148 1.99 -17.10 11.99
CA THR A 148 3.17 -17.99 11.94
C THR A 148 4.47 -17.17 11.73
N SER A 149 5.64 -17.77 11.97
CA SER A 149 6.97 -17.21 11.63
C SER A 149 7.15 -16.94 10.12
N ALA A 150 6.18 -17.38 9.30
CA ALA A 150 6.08 -17.15 7.86
C ALA A 150 4.97 -16.14 7.48
N GLY A 151 4.44 -15.33 8.41
CA GLY A 151 3.51 -14.24 8.08
C GLY A 151 4.22 -13.00 7.50
N VAL A 152 3.54 -12.21 6.66
CA VAL A 152 4.09 -10.96 6.07
C VAL A 152 4.59 -10.00 7.16
N ALA A 153 3.85 -9.86 8.27
CA ALA A 153 4.28 -9.04 9.41
C ALA A 153 5.55 -9.58 10.10
N ALA A 154 5.74 -10.91 10.12
CA ALA A 154 6.93 -11.56 10.69
C ALA A 154 8.15 -11.46 9.74
N ARG A 155 7.94 -11.58 8.42
CA ARG A 155 9.00 -11.40 7.41
C ARG A 155 9.44 -9.94 7.28
N ALA A 156 8.51 -8.99 7.36
CA ALA A 156 8.76 -7.55 7.26
C ALA A 156 9.18 -6.90 8.58
N LYS A 157 9.16 -7.66 9.70
CA LYS A 157 9.36 -7.15 11.08
C LYS A 157 8.51 -5.91 11.42
N HIS A 158 7.39 -5.70 10.73
CA HIS A 158 6.54 -4.53 10.92
C HIS A 158 5.05 -4.93 10.87
N PRO A 159 4.25 -4.58 11.89
CA PRO A 159 2.85 -5.00 11.99
C PRO A 159 1.94 -4.39 10.92
N HIS A 160 2.39 -3.36 10.17
CA HIS A 160 1.56 -2.60 9.22
C HIS A 160 2.08 -2.58 7.77
N ALA A 161 3.08 -3.39 7.40
CA ALA A 161 3.57 -3.41 6.02
C ALA A 161 2.51 -3.93 5.04
N LYS A 162 2.29 -3.23 3.92
CA LYS A 162 1.41 -3.72 2.85
C LYS A 162 1.95 -5.04 2.27
N PRO A 163 1.08 -6.02 1.94
CA PRO A 163 1.50 -7.23 1.26
C PRO A 163 2.20 -6.94 -0.08
N LEU A 164 3.28 -7.66 -0.35
CA LEU A 164 4.09 -7.44 -1.55
C LEU A 164 3.33 -7.77 -2.83
N ASP A 165 2.48 -8.80 -2.80
CA ASP A 165 1.67 -9.20 -3.96
C ASP A 165 0.68 -8.12 -4.38
N VAL A 166 0.02 -7.47 -3.41
CA VAL A 166 -0.88 -6.33 -3.67
C VAL A 166 -0.13 -5.15 -4.27
N LEU A 167 1.04 -4.80 -3.73
CA LEU A 167 1.85 -3.72 -4.27
C LEU A 167 2.40 -4.04 -5.66
N GLN A 168 2.78 -5.30 -5.91
CA GLN A 168 3.26 -5.74 -7.21
C GLN A 168 2.14 -5.71 -8.26
N ASP A 169 0.96 -6.25 -7.93
CA ASP A 169 -0.22 -6.19 -8.80
C ASP A 169 -0.56 -4.72 -9.11
N LEU A 170 -0.60 -3.87 -8.09
CA LEU A 170 -0.85 -2.44 -8.25
C LEU A 170 0.19 -1.79 -9.18
N ILE A 171 1.49 -2.03 -8.98
CA ILE A 171 2.55 -1.47 -9.83
C ILE A 171 2.44 -1.98 -11.26
N VAL A 172 2.28 -3.29 -11.46
CA VAL A 172 2.22 -3.91 -12.79
C VAL A 172 0.99 -3.43 -13.57
N GLU A 173 -0.16 -3.37 -12.91
CA GLU A 173 -1.43 -3.03 -13.55
C GLU A 173 -1.57 -1.53 -13.80
N SER A 174 -0.89 -0.72 -13.00
CA SER A 174 -1.12 0.73 -12.95
C SER A 174 0.05 1.55 -13.47
N VAL A 175 1.29 1.06 -13.46
CA VAL A 175 2.45 1.86 -13.87
C VAL A 175 2.83 1.51 -15.31
N PRO A 176 2.44 2.36 -16.29
CA PRO A 176 2.45 1.97 -17.70
C PRO A 176 3.85 1.91 -18.30
N ASN A 177 4.78 2.70 -17.79
CA ASN A 177 6.14 2.78 -18.32
C ASN A 177 7.16 2.14 -17.37
N ALA A 178 7.79 1.06 -17.83
CA ALA A 178 8.81 0.32 -17.10
C ALA A 178 10.12 1.07 -16.87
N ALA A 179 10.42 2.07 -17.71
CA ALA A 179 11.61 2.90 -17.54
C ALA A 179 11.47 3.95 -16.43
N TRP A 180 10.25 4.19 -15.92
CA TRP A 180 10.04 5.17 -14.87
C TRP A 180 10.66 4.76 -13.54
N VAL A 181 11.02 5.78 -12.76
CA VAL A 181 11.46 5.62 -11.38
C VAL A 181 10.24 5.81 -10.48
N LEU A 182 9.95 4.81 -9.66
CA LEU A 182 8.95 4.90 -8.62
C LEU A 182 9.47 5.76 -7.47
N ALA A 183 8.61 6.61 -6.94
CA ALA A 183 8.92 7.47 -5.81
C ALA A 183 7.93 7.17 -4.69
N ASP A 184 8.44 6.92 -3.49
CA ASP A 184 7.66 6.73 -2.26
C ASP A 184 8.15 7.69 -1.16
N PRO A 185 7.50 8.85 -0.98
CA PRO A 185 7.89 9.83 0.05
C PRO A 185 7.64 9.38 1.50
N PHE A 186 6.91 8.28 1.70
CA PHE A 186 6.56 7.71 3.00
C PHE A 186 6.89 6.22 2.98
N ALA A 187 8.19 5.92 2.83
CA ALA A 187 8.62 4.55 2.51
C ALA A 187 8.34 3.54 3.62
N GLY A 188 8.25 3.98 4.89
CA GLY A 188 7.93 3.13 6.04
C GLY A 188 8.87 1.94 6.13
N SER A 189 8.32 0.71 6.15
CA SER A 189 9.13 -0.52 6.15
C SER A 189 9.76 -0.88 4.80
N GLY A 190 9.54 -0.07 3.75
CA GLY A 190 10.11 -0.25 2.41
C GLY A 190 9.38 -1.21 1.48
N SER A 191 8.13 -1.58 1.77
CA SER A 191 7.42 -2.59 0.97
C SER A 191 7.26 -2.17 -0.49
N THR A 192 6.99 -0.89 -0.77
CA THR A 192 6.93 -0.33 -2.13
C THR A 192 8.27 -0.50 -2.86
N LEU A 193 9.39 -0.23 -2.19
CA LEU A 193 10.74 -0.34 -2.77
C LEU A 193 11.11 -1.80 -3.06
N VAL A 194 10.78 -2.71 -2.14
CA VAL A 194 10.98 -4.14 -2.31
C VAL A 194 10.13 -4.68 -3.47
N ALA A 195 8.86 -4.29 -3.55
CA ALA A 195 7.97 -4.65 -4.66
C ALA A 195 8.53 -4.16 -6.00
N ALA A 196 8.99 -2.90 -6.06
CA ALA A 196 9.62 -2.34 -7.24
C ALA A 196 10.87 -3.13 -7.66
N ARG A 197 11.78 -3.43 -6.73
CA ARG A 197 12.98 -4.23 -6.99
C ARG A 197 12.62 -5.61 -7.54
N ASN A 198 11.67 -6.30 -6.92
CA ASN A 198 11.24 -7.64 -7.36
C ASN A 198 10.65 -7.63 -8.78
N LEU A 199 10.08 -6.51 -9.22
CA LEU A 199 9.58 -6.29 -10.58
C LEU A 199 10.64 -5.76 -11.55
N GLY A 200 11.91 -5.66 -11.13
CA GLY A 200 12.98 -5.05 -11.94
C GLY A 200 12.78 -3.55 -12.20
N ARG A 201 11.98 -2.85 -11.36
CA ARG A 201 11.71 -1.41 -11.47
C ARG A 201 12.67 -0.62 -10.60
N ARG A 202 13.05 0.56 -11.09
CA ARG A 202 13.82 1.53 -10.30
C ARG A 202 12.89 2.23 -9.30
N ALA A 203 13.35 2.42 -8.08
CA ALA A 203 12.59 3.14 -7.06
C ALA A 203 13.49 3.98 -6.16
N VAL A 204 12.91 5.05 -5.61
CA VAL A 204 13.50 5.94 -4.60
C VAL A 204 12.47 6.08 -3.48
N GLY A 205 12.91 5.93 -2.24
CA GLY A 205 12.07 6.13 -1.06
C GLY A 205 12.67 7.15 -0.12
N VAL A 206 11.81 7.88 0.58
CA VAL A 206 12.18 8.78 1.68
C VAL A 206 11.52 8.25 2.95
N GLU A 207 12.29 8.21 4.03
CA GLU A 207 11.85 7.80 5.35
C GLU A 207 12.52 8.70 6.38
N ILE A 208 11.73 9.18 7.35
CA ILE A 208 12.17 10.18 8.32
C ILE A 208 12.81 9.54 9.55
N GLU A 209 12.38 8.34 9.92
CA GLU A 209 12.91 7.64 11.08
C GLU A 209 14.06 6.71 10.69
N GLU A 210 15.24 6.95 11.25
CA GLU A 210 16.47 6.21 10.95
C GLU A 210 16.31 4.69 11.12
N LYS A 211 15.57 4.24 12.15
CA LYS A 211 15.26 2.83 12.38
C LYS A 211 14.58 2.16 11.18
N TYR A 212 13.72 2.89 10.47
CA TYR A 212 13.03 2.38 9.28
C TYR A 212 13.92 2.44 8.05
N CYS A 213 14.79 3.46 7.92
CA CYS A 213 15.84 3.50 6.91
C CYS A 213 16.75 2.27 6.98
N GLU A 214 17.18 1.86 8.18
CA GLU A 214 17.97 0.64 8.37
C GLU A 214 17.21 -0.63 7.95
N ILE A 215 15.92 -0.72 8.29
CA ILE A 215 15.05 -1.83 7.87
C ILE A 215 14.97 -1.89 6.35
N ILE A 216 14.73 -0.76 5.69
CA ILE A 216 14.69 -0.63 4.23
C ILE A 216 16.01 -1.12 3.62
N ALA A 217 17.15 -0.61 4.10
CA ALA A 217 18.47 -0.97 3.58
C ALA A 217 18.73 -2.48 3.71
N ASN A 218 18.40 -3.06 4.86
CA ASN A 218 18.51 -4.50 5.10
C ASN A 218 17.58 -5.33 4.20
N HIS A 219 16.37 -4.87 3.94
CA HIS A 219 15.45 -5.54 3.00
C HIS A 219 15.99 -5.51 1.57
N LEU A 220 16.54 -4.37 1.15
CA LEU A 220 17.07 -4.17 -0.20
C LEU A 220 18.40 -4.91 -0.45
N ALA A 221 19.25 -5.02 0.58
CA ALA A 221 20.53 -5.74 0.52
C ALA A 221 20.38 -7.27 0.38
N LYS A 222 19.25 -7.85 0.83
CA LYS A 222 18.96 -9.27 0.65
C LYS A 222 18.71 -9.56 -0.83
N GLN A 223 19.59 -10.37 -1.44
CA GLN A 223 19.42 -10.83 -2.82
C GLN A 223 18.11 -11.62 -2.97
N THR A 224 17.37 -11.35 -4.05
CA THR A 224 16.26 -12.19 -4.48
C THR A 224 16.83 -13.48 -5.08
N LEU A 225 16.49 -14.64 -4.51
CA LEU A 225 16.90 -15.98 -4.98
C LEU A 225 16.32 -16.38 -6.35
N PHE A 226 15.78 -15.44 -7.12
CA PHE A 226 15.29 -15.70 -8.46
C PHE A 226 16.26 -15.06 -9.47
N GLU A 227 17.30 -15.82 -9.81
CA GLU A 227 18.04 -15.60 -11.05
C GLU A 227 17.09 -15.85 -12.22
N GLY A 228 17.08 -14.90 -13.16
CA GLY A 228 16.08 -14.79 -14.21
C GLY A 228 15.90 -16.05 -15.06
N VAL A 229 14.64 -16.36 -15.34
CA VAL A 229 14.27 -17.05 -16.57
C VAL A 229 13.80 -15.95 -17.51
N PHE A 230 14.71 -15.45 -18.34
CA PHE A 230 14.41 -14.65 -19.52
C PHE A 230 14.26 -15.58 -20.72
#